data_AF-A0A1J5PYA4-F1
#
_entry.id   AF-A0A1J5PYA4-F1
#
_cell.length_a   1.000
_cell.length_b   1.000
_cell.length_c   1.000
_cell.angle_alpha   90.00
_cell.angle_beta   90.00
_cell.angle_gamma   90.00
#
_symmetry.space_group_name_H-M   'P 1'
#
loop_
_entity.id
_entity.type
_entity.pdbx_description
1 polymer ?
#
loop_
_entity_poly.entity_id
_entity_poly.type
_entity_poly.pdbx_seq_one_letter_code
_entity_poly.pdbx_strand_id
1 'polypeptide(L)'
;MGDVDTLTVAEYRARSAWGRLKYRMYRNPIVLFGLGPSYLFLLQNRLPVGLFHAGARYWISAMGTNLSIIVVLLTVAWFGGLAPIVLIYLPTVIGAASIGVWLFFVQHQFEETHWDQDKDWQLHEAALLGSSHYELPGVLRWFSANIGVHHVHHLYSRIPYYRLTEVLRDHRALAESQRMTIRESLRCVRFHLWDETQRRLLSFRAARELYGAI
;
A
#
# COMPACT_ATOMS: atom_id res chain seq x y z
N MET A 1 6.33 5.95 5.98
CA MET A 1 5.17 5.75 5.09
C MET A 1 5.01 4.25 4.87
N GLY A 2 3.80 3.78 4.59
CA GLY A 2 3.46 2.35 4.46
C GLY A 2 4.02 1.70 3.19
N ASP A 3 5.33 1.83 2.98
CA ASP A 3 6.00 1.31 1.81
C ASP A 3 6.27 -0.17 1.95
N VAL A 4 6.01 -0.88 0.86
CA VAL A 4 6.49 -2.25 0.68
C VAL A 4 8.01 -2.18 0.64
N ASP A 5 8.68 -3.02 1.45
CA ASP A 5 10.14 -3.10 1.50
C ASP A 5 10.67 -3.27 0.06
N THR A 6 11.54 -2.35 -0.33
CA THR A 6 12.05 -2.23 -1.70
C THR A 6 13.55 -2.12 -1.64
N LEU A 7 14.22 -3.19 -2.03
CA LEU A 7 15.67 -3.23 -2.08
C LEU A 7 16.19 -2.49 -3.29
N THR A 8 17.36 -1.88 -3.14
CA THR A 8 18.10 -1.40 -4.29
C THR A 8 18.73 -2.54 -5.10
N VAL A 9 19.18 -2.26 -6.33
CA VAL A 9 19.88 -3.26 -7.14
C VAL A 9 21.17 -3.72 -6.43
N ALA A 10 21.91 -2.80 -5.83
CA ALA A 10 23.13 -3.13 -5.08
C ALA A 10 22.82 -3.99 -3.85
N GLU A 11 21.82 -3.64 -3.05
CA GLU A 11 21.40 -4.39 -1.87
C GLU A 11 20.94 -5.80 -2.21
N TYR A 12 20.17 -5.95 -3.29
CA TYR A 12 19.70 -7.26 -3.74
C TYR A 12 20.85 -8.15 -4.20
N ARG A 13 21.87 -7.59 -4.87
CA ARG A 13 23.08 -8.30 -5.30
C ARG A 13 23.97 -8.74 -4.14
N ALA A 14 24.06 -7.91 -3.09
CA ALA A 14 24.84 -8.22 -1.90
C ALA A 14 24.23 -9.39 -1.08
N ARG A 15 22.97 -9.76 -1.32
CA ARG A 15 22.30 -10.85 -0.59
C ARG A 15 22.69 -12.24 -1.08
N SER A 16 22.76 -13.16 -0.12
CA SER A 16 22.87 -14.60 -0.40
C SER A 16 21.70 -15.10 -1.26
N ALA A 17 21.87 -16.26 -1.91
CA ALA A 17 20.80 -16.87 -2.71
C ALA A 17 19.48 -17.03 -1.92
N TRP A 18 19.59 -17.38 -0.63
CA TRP A 18 18.43 -17.47 0.26
C TRP A 18 17.82 -16.10 0.58
N GLY A 19 18.64 -15.07 0.79
CA GLY A 19 18.17 -13.70 1.00
C GLY A 19 17.42 -13.15 -0.22
N ARG A 20 17.90 -13.46 -1.42
CA ARG A 20 17.23 -13.13 -2.69
C ARG A 20 15.91 -13.88 -2.85
N LEU A 21 15.88 -15.19 -2.56
CA LEU A 21 14.66 -15.98 -2.61
C LEU A 21 13.58 -15.45 -1.65
N LYS A 22 13.95 -15.16 -0.40
CA LYS A 22 13.04 -14.55 0.58
C LYS A 22 12.44 -13.23 0.07
N TYR A 23 13.27 -12.37 -0.53
CA TYR A 23 12.80 -11.12 -1.10
C TYR A 23 11.82 -11.33 -2.27
N ARG A 24 12.10 -12.27 -3.17
CA ARG A 24 11.20 -12.62 -4.28
C ARG A 24 9.87 -13.19 -3.79
N MET A 25 9.88 -13.98 -2.72
CA MET A 25 8.66 -14.47 -2.08
C MET A 25 7.87 -13.31 -1.46
N TYR A 26 8.55 -12.42 -0.72
CA TYR A 26 7.93 -11.23 -0.14
C TYR A 26 7.28 -10.35 -1.21
N ARG A 27 7.97 -10.08 -2.33
CA ARG A 27 7.45 -9.27 -3.45
C ARG A 27 6.47 -10.02 -4.36
N ASN A 28 6.14 -11.28 -4.08
CA ASN A 28 5.17 -12.02 -4.87
C ASN A 28 3.75 -11.43 -4.68
N PRO A 29 2.95 -11.24 -5.74
CA PRO A 29 1.63 -10.60 -5.61
C PRO A 29 0.66 -11.35 -4.68
N ILE A 30 0.72 -12.69 -4.62
CA ILE A 30 -0.10 -13.49 -3.72
C ILE A 30 0.29 -13.22 -2.26
N VAL A 31 1.57 -12.98 -2.00
CA VAL A 31 2.06 -12.64 -0.67
C VAL A 31 1.73 -11.18 -0.33
N LEU A 32 2.04 -10.23 -1.21
CA LEU A 32 1.81 -8.81 -0.98
C LEU A 32 0.33 -8.44 -0.83
N PHE A 33 -0.54 -9.05 -1.63
CA PHE A 33 -1.96 -8.67 -1.67
C PHE A 33 -2.88 -9.73 -1.07
N GLY A 34 -2.44 -10.98 -0.90
CA GLY A 34 -3.24 -12.03 -0.27
C GLY A 34 -2.82 -12.30 1.17
N LEU A 35 -1.66 -12.94 1.35
CA LEU A 35 -1.23 -13.47 2.65
C LEU A 35 -0.82 -12.36 3.64
N GLY A 36 -0.07 -11.36 3.18
CA GLY A 36 0.41 -10.24 4.00
C GLY A 36 -0.73 -9.45 4.62
N PRO A 37 -1.67 -8.90 3.83
CA PRO A 37 -2.81 -8.16 4.37
C PRO A 37 -3.70 -9.03 5.25
N SER A 38 -3.93 -10.30 4.87
CA SER A 38 -4.69 -11.23 5.70
C SER A 38 -4.05 -11.42 7.08
N TYR A 39 -2.73 -11.64 7.12
CA TYR A 39 -1.98 -11.74 8.37
C TYR A 39 -2.07 -10.44 9.19
N LEU A 40 -1.86 -9.28 8.55
CA LEU A 40 -1.90 -7.99 9.24
C LEU A 40 -3.25 -7.72 9.89
N PHE A 41 -4.35 -7.87 9.15
CA PHE A 41 -5.68 -7.47 9.63
C PHE A 41 -6.36 -8.53 10.50
N LEU A 42 -6.20 -9.81 10.18
CA LEU A 42 -6.80 -10.90 10.95
C LEU A 42 -6.00 -11.24 12.21
N LEU A 43 -4.68 -11.06 12.21
CA LEU A 43 -3.81 -11.52 13.30
C LEU A 43 -3.00 -10.40 13.95
N GLN A 44 -2.11 -9.73 13.21
CA GLN A 44 -1.17 -8.77 13.82
C GLN A 44 -1.90 -7.62 14.52
N ASN A 45 -2.90 -7.03 13.85
CA ASN A 45 -3.70 -5.92 14.36
C ASN A 45 -4.66 -6.32 15.50
N ARG A 46 -4.68 -7.60 15.91
CA ARG A 46 -5.37 -8.04 17.13
C ARG A 46 -4.55 -7.71 18.37
N LEU A 47 -3.30 -7.32 18.22
CA LEU A 47 -2.38 -6.97 19.31
C LEU A 47 -1.79 -5.57 19.05
N PRO A 48 -1.45 -4.78 20.09
CA PRO A 48 -0.81 -3.48 19.92
C PRO A 48 0.69 -3.63 19.62
N VAL A 49 1.04 -4.38 18.57
CA VAL A 49 2.43 -4.61 18.13
C VAL A 49 3.12 -3.27 17.89
N GLY A 50 4.34 -3.11 18.43
CA GLY A 50 5.08 -1.84 18.43
C GLY A 50 4.69 -0.85 19.53
N LEU A 51 3.58 -1.10 20.23
CA LEU A 51 3.05 -0.25 21.31
C LEU A 51 2.80 -1.04 22.60
N PHE A 52 3.36 -2.25 22.73
CA PHE A 52 3.18 -3.12 23.91
C PHE A 52 3.53 -2.45 25.22
N HIS A 53 4.53 -1.57 25.22
CA HIS A 53 5.02 -0.84 26.39
C HIS A 53 4.54 0.62 26.45
N ALA A 54 3.70 1.05 25.50
CA ALA A 54 3.23 2.44 25.42
C ALA A 54 2.02 2.74 26.34
N GLY A 55 1.68 1.82 27.23
CA GLY A 55 0.64 1.97 28.26
C GLY A 55 -0.65 1.20 27.98
N ALA A 56 -1.48 1.08 29.02
CA ALA A 56 -2.67 0.23 29.03
C ALA A 56 -3.73 0.64 27.99
N ARG A 57 -3.78 1.91 27.58
CA ARG A 57 -4.76 2.41 26.60
C ARG A 57 -4.76 1.61 25.29
N TYR A 58 -3.57 1.25 24.77
CA TYR A 58 -3.47 0.52 23.51
C TYR A 58 -3.92 -0.94 23.65
N TRP A 59 -3.63 -1.56 24.80
CA TRP A 59 -4.14 -2.88 25.15
C TRP A 59 -5.65 -2.89 25.30
N ILE A 60 -6.23 -1.93 26.03
CA ILE A 60 -7.68 -1.79 26.19
C ILE A 60 -8.34 -1.59 24.82
N SER A 61 -7.78 -0.73 23.97
CA SER A 61 -8.30 -0.50 22.62
C SER A 61 -8.27 -1.77 21.76
N ALA A 62 -7.13 -2.48 21.73
CA ALA A 62 -6.97 -3.70 20.94
C ALA A 62 -7.87 -4.84 21.46
N MET A 63 -7.84 -5.10 22.77
CA MET A 63 -8.61 -6.17 23.40
C MET A 63 -10.11 -5.89 23.39
N GLY A 64 -10.52 -4.63 23.58
CA GLY A 64 -11.91 -4.21 23.44
C GLY A 64 -12.44 -4.49 22.03
N THR A 65 -11.66 -4.15 21.01
CA THR A 65 -12.00 -4.45 19.61
C THR A 65 -12.08 -5.97 19.36
N ASN A 66 -11.13 -6.75 19.88
CA ASN A 66 -11.17 -8.21 19.76
C ASN A 66 -12.41 -8.81 20.41
N LEU A 67 -12.75 -8.35 21.61
CA LEU A 67 -13.95 -8.78 22.32
C LEU A 67 -15.21 -8.46 21.51
N SER A 68 -15.31 -7.23 20.98
CA SER A 68 -16.43 -6.85 20.11
C SER A 68 -16.54 -7.75 18.87
N ILE A 69 -15.42 -8.04 18.20
CA ILE A 69 -15.39 -8.95 17.04
C ILE A 69 -15.90 -10.34 17.45
N ILE A 70 -15.39 -10.89 18.56
CA ILE A 70 -15.81 -12.21 19.05
C ILE A 70 -17.32 -12.22 19.34
N VAL A 71 -17.84 -11.22 20.05
CA VAL A 71 -19.27 -11.12 20.39
C VAL A 71 -20.13 -11.07 19.12
N VAL A 72 -19.75 -10.26 18.14
CA VAL A 72 -20.47 -10.15 16.86
C VAL A 72 -20.42 -11.47 16.10
N LEU A 73 -19.24 -12.09 15.97
CA LEU A 73 -19.11 -13.37 15.26
C LEU A 73 -19.84 -14.51 15.95
N LEU A 74 -19.83 -14.56 17.29
CA LEU A 74 -20.61 -15.55 18.05
C LEU A 74 -22.11 -15.35 17.88
N THR A 75 -22.56 -14.10 17.82
CA THR A 75 -23.98 -13.78 17.56
C THR A 75 -24.37 -14.25 16.15
N VAL A 76 -23.53 -13.97 15.14
CA VAL A 76 -23.75 -14.47 13.78
C VAL A 76 -23.74 -16.01 13.74
N ALA A 77 -22.80 -16.64 14.43
CA ALA A 77 -22.72 -18.11 14.53
C ALA A 77 -23.97 -18.71 15.17
N TRP A 78 -24.48 -18.06 16.23
CA TRP A 78 -25.65 -18.51 16.96
C TRP A 78 -26.92 -18.49 16.10
N PHE A 79 -27.15 -17.41 15.35
CA PHE A 79 -28.36 -17.26 14.54
C PHE A 79 -28.25 -17.87 13.13
N GLY A 80 -27.07 -17.84 12.52
CA GLY A 80 -26.85 -18.21 11.10
C GLY A 80 -25.86 -19.35 10.87
N GLY A 81 -25.28 -19.92 11.93
CA GLY A 81 -24.24 -20.94 11.83
C GLY A 81 -22.90 -20.40 11.34
N LEU A 82 -21.98 -21.31 11.00
CA LEU A 82 -20.62 -20.94 10.57
C LEU A 82 -20.54 -20.46 9.12
N ALA A 83 -21.54 -20.79 8.28
CA ALA A 83 -21.49 -20.49 6.85
C ALA A 83 -21.37 -18.97 6.55
N PRO A 84 -22.14 -18.05 7.17
CA PRO A 84 -21.95 -16.62 6.97
C PRO A 84 -20.56 -16.12 7.38
N ILE A 85 -19.94 -16.72 8.40
CA ILE A 85 -18.60 -16.31 8.86
C ILE A 85 -17.56 -16.70 7.80
N VAL A 86 -17.62 -17.94 7.31
CA VAL A 86 -16.62 -18.48 6.37
C VAL A 86 -16.81 -17.96 4.95
N LEU A 87 -18.06 -17.80 4.49
CA LEU A 87 -18.35 -17.48 3.09
C LEU A 87 -18.60 -15.99 2.84
N ILE A 88 -18.93 -15.20 3.88
CA ILE A 88 -19.22 -13.78 3.74
C ILE A 88 -18.19 -12.95 4.50
N TYR A 89 -18.11 -13.10 5.83
CA TYR A 89 -17.23 -12.27 6.65
C TYR A 89 -15.75 -12.43 6.27
N LEU A 90 -15.24 -13.67 6.24
CA LEU A 90 -13.82 -13.90 6.00
C LEU A 90 -13.36 -13.45 4.60
N PRO A 91 -14.06 -13.78 3.49
CA PRO A 91 -13.70 -13.27 2.16
C PRO A 91 -13.84 -11.75 2.05
N THR A 92 -14.82 -11.16 2.71
CA THR A 92 -14.99 -9.69 2.73
C THR A 92 -13.83 -9.01 3.44
N VAL A 93 -13.41 -9.51 4.60
CA VAL A 93 -12.28 -8.93 5.34
C VAL A 93 -10.98 -9.11 4.57
N ILE A 94 -10.73 -10.28 3.99
CA ILE A 94 -9.56 -10.52 3.15
C ILE A 94 -9.57 -9.59 1.94
N GLY A 95 -10.68 -9.51 1.21
CA GLY A 95 -10.82 -8.63 0.05
C GLY A 95 -10.63 -7.16 0.40
N ALA A 96 -11.22 -6.69 1.51
CA ALA A 96 -11.04 -5.32 1.99
C ALA A 96 -9.58 -5.04 2.36
N ALA A 97 -8.91 -5.97 3.05
CA ALA A 97 -7.49 -5.86 3.38
C ALA A 97 -6.61 -5.80 2.13
N SER A 98 -6.87 -6.67 1.15
CA SER A 98 -6.18 -6.70 -0.14
C SER A 98 -6.35 -5.38 -0.91
N ILE A 99 -7.57 -4.87 -1.01
CA ILE A 99 -7.87 -3.59 -1.69
C ILE A 99 -7.21 -2.42 -0.96
N GLY A 100 -7.27 -2.41 0.37
CA GLY A 100 -6.61 -1.38 1.18
C GLY A 100 -5.10 -1.33 0.91
N VAL A 101 -4.41 -2.48 1.03
CA VAL A 101 -2.97 -2.56 0.75
C VAL A 101 -2.65 -2.26 -0.71
N TRP A 102 -3.50 -2.65 -1.65
CA TRP A 102 -3.36 -2.27 -3.06
C TRP A 102 -3.35 -0.76 -3.26
N LEU A 103 -4.32 -0.05 -2.67
CA LEU A 103 -4.41 1.41 -2.78
C LEU A 103 -3.13 2.09 -2.27
N PHE A 104 -2.66 1.71 -1.08
CA PHE A 104 -1.39 2.22 -0.52
C PHE A 104 -0.18 1.85 -1.39
N PHE A 105 -0.14 0.63 -1.93
CA PHE A 105 0.93 0.18 -2.79
C PHE A 105 1.03 1.05 -4.04
N VAL A 106 -0.05 1.16 -4.82
CA VAL A 106 0.01 1.86 -6.11
C VAL A 106 0.23 3.37 -5.91
N GLN A 107 -0.16 3.90 -4.76
CA GLN A 107 0.06 5.28 -4.35
C GLN A 107 1.53 5.64 -4.13
N HIS A 108 2.41 4.69 -3.81
CA HIS A 108 3.83 4.94 -3.49
C HIS A 108 4.83 4.08 -4.28
N GLN A 109 4.37 3.02 -4.95
CA GLN A 109 5.16 2.14 -5.81
C GLN A 109 4.74 2.30 -7.26
N PHE A 110 5.36 3.25 -7.95
CA PHE A 110 5.20 3.50 -9.39
C PHE A 110 6.56 3.88 -10.00
N GLU A 111 6.69 3.76 -11.32
CA GLU A 111 7.98 3.77 -12.03
C GLU A 111 8.82 5.02 -11.74
N GLU A 112 8.19 6.20 -11.74
CA GLU A 112 8.82 7.51 -11.55
C GLU A 112 8.79 8.00 -10.10
N THR A 113 8.62 7.10 -9.12
CA THR A 113 8.63 7.51 -7.71
C THR A 113 10.00 8.11 -7.34
N HIS A 114 10.00 9.26 -6.66
CA HIS A 114 11.23 9.92 -6.24
C HIS A 114 11.67 9.42 -4.86
N TRP A 115 12.69 8.56 -4.83
CA TRP A 115 13.41 8.17 -3.62
C TRP A 115 14.77 8.84 -3.63
N ASP A 116 14.85 10.09 -3.15
CA ASP A 116 16.12 10.81 -3.04
C ASP A 116 16.57 10.92 -1.58
N GLN A 117 17.87 11.03 -1.35
CA GLN A 117 18.45 11.41 -0.06
C GLN A 117 19.18 12.75 -0.21
N ASP A 118 18.58 13.68 -0.96
CA ASP A 118 19.24 14.93 -1.30
C ASP A 118 19.35 15.86 -0.08
N LYS A 119 20.45 16.60 -0.01
CA LYS A 119 20.71 17.57 1.06
C LYS A 119 19.86 18.85 0.92
N ASP A 120 19.31 19.09 -0.28
CA ASP A 120 18.39 20.18 -0.61
C ASP A 120 16.91 19.75 -0.60
N TRP A 121 16.57 18.80 0.28
CA TRP A 121 15.24 18.17 0.38
C TRP A 121 14.10 19.19 0.58
N GLN A 122 13.28 19.40 -0.46
CA GLN A 122 12.04 20.18 -0.38
C GLN A 122 10.83 19.26 -0.13
N LEU A 123 10.20 19.41 1.04
CA LEU A 123 9.07 18.57 1.47
C LEU A 123 7.93 18.54 0.44
N HIS A 124 7.63 19.67 -0.20
CA HIS A 124 6.54 19.79 -1.16
C HIS A 124 6.82 19.06 -2.48
N GLU A 125 8.06 19.08 -2.95
CA GLU A 125 8.49 18.39 -4.16
C GLU A 125 8.55 16.88 -3.93
N ALA A 126 9.10 16.45 -2.79
CA ALA A 126 9.11 15.04 -2.40
C ALA A 126 7.68 14.47 -2.20
N ALA A 127 6.77 15.25 -1.63
CA ALA A 127 5.37 14.85 -1.46
C ALA A 127 4.65 14.67 -2.81
N LEU A 128 4.86 15.60 -3.74
CA LEU A 128 4.21 15.57 -5.06
C LEU A 128 4.79 14.50 -5.98
N LEU A 129 6.12 14.32 -5.98
CA LEU A 129 6.79 13.37 -6.89
C LEU A 129 6.93 11.96 -6.29
N GLY A 130 6.81 11.82 -4.97
CA GLY A 130 6.86 10.52 -4.27
C GLY A 130 5.50 9.83 -4.13
N SER A 131 4.42 10.41 -4.67
CA SER A 131 3.09 9.80 -4.61
C SER A 131 2.30 9.98 -5.90
N SER A 132 1.46 9.01 -6.23
CA SER A 132 0.73 9.00 -7.51
C SER A 132 -0.66 9.64 -7.43
N HIS A 133 -1.16 10.07 -8.60
CA HIS A 133 -2.58 10.30 -8.83
C HIS A 133 -3.23 9.05 -9.41
N TYR A 134 -3.85 8.24 -8.55
CA TYR A 134 -4.59 7.06 -9.00
C TYR A 134 -5.96 7.46 -9.57
N GLU A 135 -6.07 7.45 -10.89
CA GLU A 135 -7.28 7.85 -11.59
C GLU A 135 -8.34 6.73 -11.55
N LEU A 136 -9.28 6.89 -10.63
CA LEU A 136 -10.44 6.02 -10.50
C LEU A 136 -11.65 6.62 -11.26
N PRO A 137 -12.36 5.82 -12.07
CA PRO A 137 -13.54 6.31 -12.79
C PRO A 137 -14.78 6.32 -11.90
N GLY A 138 -15.64 7.34 -12.10
CA GLY A 138 -17.03 7.38 -11.64
C GLY A 138 -17.27 6.85 -10.22
N VAL A 139 -17.95 5.70 -10.14
CA VAL A 139 -18.35 5.05 -8.88
C VAL A 139 -17.16 4.66 -8.02
N LEU A 140 -16.04 4.23 -8.61
CA LEU A 140 -14.85 3.84 -7.83
C LEU A 140 -14.25 5.04 -7.10
N ARG A 141 -14.22 6.20 -7.76
CA ARG A 141 -13.74 7.44 -7.13
C ARG A 141 -14.65 7.89 -5.98
N TRP A 142 -15.97 7.75 -6.15
CA TRP A 142 -16.93 8.04 -5.08
C TRP A 142 -16.79 7.06 -3.92
N PHE A 143 -16.74 5.76 -4.21
CA PHE A 143 -16.62 4.70 -3.20
C PHE A 143 -15.32 4.82 -2.41
N SER A 144 -14.23 5.18 -3.08
CA SER A 144 -12.93 5.39 -2.46
C SER A 144 -12.77 6.79 -1.85
N ALA A 145 -13.83 7.61 -1.80
CA ALA A 145 -13.82 8.99 -1.32
C ALA A 145 -12.62 9.81 -1.85
N ASN A 146 -12.38 9.82 -3.17
CA ASN A 146 -11.26 10.53 -3.80
C ASN A 146 -9.85 10.17 -3.30
N ILE A 147 -9.65 9.01 -2.62
CA ILE A 147 -8.33 8.59 -2.12
C ILE A 147 -7.24 8.55 -3.21
N GLY A 148 -7.62 8.35 -4.47
CA GLY A 148 -6.70 8.37 -5.60
C GLY A 148 -6.06 9.74 -5.89
N VAL A 149 -6.57 10.84 -5.33
CA VAL A 149 -5.92 12.17 -5.41
C VAL A 149 -4.87 12.31 -4.29
N HIS A 150 -4.00 11.31 -4.19
CA HIS A 150 -3.11 11.10 -3.06
C HIS A 150 -1.96 12.11 -2.99
N HIS A 151 -1.39 12.45 -4.15
CA HIS A 151 -0.32 13.45 -4.25
C HIS A 151 -0.73 14.83 -3.74
N VAL A 152 -1.93 15.31 -4.07
CA VAL A 152 -2.45 16.57 -3.50
C VAL A 152 -2.70 16.43 -2.00
N HIS A 153 -3.23 15.28 -1.55
CA HIS A 153 -3.45 15.04 -0.13
C HIS A 153 -2.13 15.05 0.66
N HIS A 154 -1.06 14.49 0.13
CA HIS A 154 0.26 14.58 0.75
C HIS A 154 0.84 16.00 0.71
N LEU A 155 0.63 16.73 -0.38
CA LEU A 155 1.05 18.13 -0.48
C LEU A 155 0.35 19.00 0.56
N TYR A 156 -0.96 18.80 0.78
CA TYR A 156 -1.75 19.58 1.72
C TYR A 156 -2.92 18.78 2.31
N SER A 157 -2.64 18.02 3.36
CA SER A 157 -3.56 17.04 3.98
C SER A 157 -4.78 17.66 4.67
N ARG A 158 -4.80 18.99 4.84
CA ARG A 158 -5.95 19.73 5.41
C ARG A 158 -7.09 19.90 4.41
N ILE A 159 -6.86 19.73 3.11
CA ILE A 159 -7.95 19.75 2.12
C ILE A 159 -8.78 18.48 2.33
N PRO A 160 -10.08 18.60 2.61
CA PRO A 160 -10.92 17.43 2.77
C PRO A 160 -11.10 16.73 1.43
N TYR A 161 -11.18 15.40 1.48
CA TYR A 161 -11.21 14.53 0.29
C TYR A 161 -12.28 14.91 -0.74
N TYR A 162 -13.46 15.36 -0.31
CA TYR A 162 -14.54 15.76 -1.22
C TYR A 162 -14.22 17.02 -2.06
N ARG A 163 -13.21 17.81 -1.68
CA ARG A 163 -12.76 18.99 -2.43
C ARG A 163 -11.55 18.75 -3.31
N LEU A 164 -10.89 17.59 -3.21
CA LEU A 164 -9.67 17.31 -3.99
C LEU A 164 -9.91 17.39 -5.50
N THR A 165 -11.11 17.07 -5.97
CA THR A 165 -11.47 17.20 -7.39
C THR A 165 -11.62 18.66 -7.84
N GLU A 166 -11.98 19.58 -6.94
CA GLU A 166 -11.97 21.03 -7.24
C GLU A 166 -10.54 21.49 -7.50
N VAL A 167 -9.59 21.05 -6.65
CA VAL A 167 -8.17 21.37 -6.80
C VAL A 167 -7.63 20.88 -8.14
N LEU A 168 -7.94 19.63 -8.53
CA LEU A 168 -7.49 19.10 -9.82
C LEU A 168 -8.10 19.85 -11.02
N ARG A 169 -9.37 20.28 -10.91
CA ARG A 169 -10.04 21.06 -11.96
C ARG A 169 -9.40 22.44 -12.11
N ASP A 170 -9.11 23.09 -10.99
CA ASP A 170 -8.62 24.47 -10.97
C ASP A 170 -7.10 24.52 -11.23
N HIS A 171 -6.37 23.41 -11.02
CA HIS A 171 -4.93 23.28 -11.23
C HIS A 171 -4.60 22.08 -12.14
N ARG A 172 -4.68 22.30 -13.47
CA ARG A 172 -4.46 21.25 -14.48
C ARG A 172 -3.11 20.54 -14.35
N ALA A 173 -2.05 21.26 -13.98
CA ALA A 173 -0.72 20.67 -13.77
C ALA A 173 -0.72 19.58 -12.69
N LEU A 174 -1.54 19.71 -11.64
CA LEU A 174 -1.67 18.67 -10.61
C LEU A 174 -2.48 17.48 -11.13
N ALA A 175 -3.50 17.71 -11.96
CA ALA A 175 -4.29 16.64 -12.55
C ALA A 175 -3.50 15.75 -13.53
N GLU A 176 -2.48 16.32 -14.18
CA GLU A 176 -1.63 15.60 -15.14
C GLU A 176 -0.37 15.02 -14.47
N SER A 177 -0.02 15.45 -13.25
CA SER A 177 1.15 14.97 -12.51
C SER A 177 0.94 13.58 -11.92
N GLN A 178 1.96 12.73 -12.06
CA GLN A 178 2.03 11.39 -11.47
C GLN A 178 0.76 10.54 -11.71
N ARG A 179 0.08 10.78 -12.84
CA ARG A 179 -1.18 10.13 -13.19
C ARG A 179 -0.98 8.67 -13.51
N MET A 180 -1.84 7.85 -12.94
CA MET A 180 -1.82 6.42 -13.11
C MET A 180 -3.25 5.89 -13.21
N THR A 181 -3.54 5.19 -14.30
CA THR A 181 -4.79 4.49 -14.52
C THR A 181 -4.81 3.13 -13.83
N ILE A 182 -6.00 2.50 -13.73
CA ILE A 182 -6.13 1.11 -13.24
C ILE A 182 -5.22 0.16 -14.04
N ARG A 183 -5.17 0.31 -15.36
CA ARG A 183 -4.33 -0.56 -16.21
C ARG A 183 -2.83 -0.38 -15.93
N GLU A 184 -2.38 0.85 -15.69
CA GLU A 184 -0.99 1.13 -15.33
C GLU A 184 -0.66 0.64 -13.92
N SER A 185 -1.60 0.74 -12.98
CA SER A 185 -1.38 0.23 -11.61
C SER A 185 -1.10 -1.28 -11.57
N LEU A 186 -1.73 -2.06 -12.47
CA LEU A 186 -1.42 -3.50 -12.62
C LEU A 186 0.01 -3.75 -13.10
N ARG A 187 0.58 -2.81 -13.86
CA ARG A 187 1.99 -2.87 -14.29
C ARG A 187 2.93 -2.59 -13.14
N CYS A 188 2.55 -1.77 -12.15
CA CYS A 188 3.41 -1.43 -11.02
C CYS A 188 3.83 -2.64 -10.18
N VAL A 189 3.00 -3.69 -10.15
CA VAL A 189 3.29 -4.95 -9.44
C VAL A 189 4.58 -5.63 -9.92
N ARG A 190 4.99 -5.40 -11.17
CA ARG A 190 6.21 -6.00 -11.73
C ARG A 190 7.48 -5.22 -11.39
N PHE A 191 7.37 -4.11 -10.68
CA PHE A 191 8.51 -3.37 -10.20
C PHE A 191 8.93 -3.93 -8.85
N HIS A 192 10.22 -4.26 -8.71
CA HIS A 192 10.74 -5.02 -7.58
C HIS A 192 11.99 -4.41 -6.98
N LEU A 193 12.80 -3.70 -7.75
CA LEU A 193 14.08 -3.17 -7.29
C LEU A 193 14.16 -1.69 -7.60
N TRP A 194 14.75 -0.91 -6.72
CA TRP A 194 15.13 0.47 -7.02
C TRP A 194 16.49 0.49 -7.70
N ASP A 195 16.60 1.12 -8.88
CA ASP A 195 17.88 1.39 -9.53
C ASP A 195 18.37 2.76 -9.11
N GLU A 196 19.45 2.77 -8.32
CA GLU A 196 20.08 4.00 -7.83
C GLU A 196 20.68 4.86 -8.96
N THR A 197 21.09 4.24 -10.06
CA THR A 197 21.74 4.92 -11.18
C THR A 197 20.72 5.62 -12.06
N GLN A 198 19.64 4.92 -12.41
CA GLN A 198 18.58 5.45 -13.27
C GLN A 198 17.46 6.13 -12.48
N ARG A 199 17.51 6.11 -11.15
CA ARG A 199 16.51 6.67 -10.23
C ARG A 199 15.09 6.25 -10.58
N ARG A 200 14.89 4.94 -10.79
CA ARG A 200 13.59 4.38 -11.12
C ARG A 200 13.43 2.96 -10.61
N LEU A 201 12.19 2.51 -10.48
CA LEU A 201 11.92 1.12 -10.17
C LEU A 201 12.07 0.21 -11.40
N LEU A 202 12.75 -0.92 -11.21
CA LEU A 202 12.97 -1.95 -12.22
C LEU A 202 12.26 -3.25 -11.89
N SER A 203 11.88 -3.97 -12.94
CA SER A 203 11.55 -5.39 -12.81
C SER A 203 12.82 -6.23 -12.69
N PHE A 204 12.73 -7.43 -12.11
CA PHE A 204 13.85 -8.39 -12.14
C PHE A 204 14.32 -8.72 -13.55
N ARG A 205 13.44 -8.63 -14.56
CA ARG A 205 13.85 -8.82 -15.95
C ARG A 205 14.71 -7.65 -16.44
N ALA A 206 14.24 -6.42 -16.24
CA ALA A 206 14.94 -5.21 -16.67
C ALA A 206 16.30 -5.06 -15.98
N ALA A 207 16.36 -5.30 -14.66
CA ALA A 207 17.61 -5.25 -13.93
C ALA A 207 18.62 -6.32 -14.40
N ARG A 208 18.13 -7.46 -14.96
CA ARG A 208 18.99 -8.53 -15.48
C ARG A 208 19.53 -8.17 -16.86
N GLU A 209 18.71 -7.52 -17.67
CA GLU A 209 19.09 -7.00 -18.99
C GLU A 209 20.13 -5.87 -18.85
N LEU A 210 20.00 -5.00 -17.85
CA LEU A 210 20.91 -3.88 -17.62
C LEU A 210 22.22 -4.28 -16.93
N TYR A 211 22.16 -5.12 -15.90
CA TYR A 211 23.31 -5.37 -15.03
C TYR A 211 23.86 -6.80 -15.10
N GLY A 212 23.22 -7.72 -15.83
CA GLY A 212 23.59 -9.13 -15.89
C GLY A 212 22.95 -9.94 -14.76
N ALA A 213 23.62 -10.99 -14.26
CA ALA A 213 23.03 -11.87 -13.25
C ALA A 213 22.55 -11.11 -12.00
N ILE A 214 21.32 -11.40 -11.57
CA ILE A 214 20.67 -10.94 -10.33
C ILE A 214 19.87 -12.09 -9.74
#